data_AF-A0A971RS00-F1
#
_entry.id   AF-A0A971RS00-F1
#
_cell.length_a   1.000
_cell.length_b   1.000
_cell.length_c   1.000
_cell.angle_alpha   90.00
_cell.angle_beta   90.00
_cell.angle_gamma   90.00
#
_symmetry.space_group_name_H-M   'P 1'
#
loop_
_entity.id
_entity.type
_entity.pdbx_description
1 polymer ?
#
loop_
_entity_poly.entity_id
_entity_poly.type
_entity_poly.pdbx_seq_one_letter_code
_entity_poly.pdbx_strand_id
1 'polypeptide(L)'
;MSKIDRLTQVLEKLNNNPEDATARAEAKELVTDITPLELSLAEQKLIEDGLEPERLQDLCAIHLEVLEGELAQFRNSLPAGHPVAIMIAEHDQLLGFLTQLEQLNRRLQKLDKFDACNPDFDLLTNLAESILAAENHHQREEQALFPILEERGVTGPPRIMCLEHDAMRARKHHLLELAQQVKTMDYDEFKTKLAEYAGYLVFHLRDHIFKENNILYPTAMETITEASVWEAIQSKCDRIGYCPFTPQLN
;
A
#
# COMPACT_ATOMS: atom_id res chain seq x y z
N MET A 1 18.83 20.67 13.86
CA MET A 1 17.62 20.21 13.17
C MET A 1 17.81 18.73 12.90
N SER A 2 16.88 17.87 13.31
CA SER A 2 17.04 16.42 13.08
C SER A 2 16.92 16.11 11.58
N LYS A 3 17.37 14.92 11.15
CA LYS A 3 17.16 14.45 9.77
C LYS A 3 15.68 14.43 9.40
N ILE A 4 14.85 13.98 10.35
CA ILE A 4 13.38 13.97 10.25
C ILE A 4 12.86 15.39 10.04
N ASP A 5 13.29 16.38 10.83
CA ASP A 5 12.82 17.77 10.67
C ASP A 5 13.24 18.40 9.32
N ARG A 6 14.42 18.04 8.80
CA ARG A 6 14.87 18.45 7.46
C ARG A 6 14.00 17.82 6.37
N LEU A 7 13.76 16.52 6.49
CA LEU A 7 12.90 15.80 5.58
C LEU A 7 11.49 16.40 5.59
N THR A 8 10.88 16.58 6.77
CA THR A 8 9.57 17.24 6.93
C THR A 8 9.51 18.58 6.20
N GLN A 9 10.50 19.46 6.34
CA GLN A 9 10.52 20.76 5.64
C GLN A 9 10.62 20.64 4.12
N VAL A 10 11.42 19.70 3.62
CA VAL A 10 11.57 19.47 2.17
C VAL A 10 10.30 18.85 1.60
N LEU A 11 9.67 17.93 2.35
CA LEU A 11 8.39 17.34 2.02
C LEU A 11 7.28 18.40 2.00
N GLU A 12 7.23 19.33 2.96
CA GLU A 12 6.32 20.47 2.95
C GLU A 12 6.51 21.38 1.72
N LYS A 13 7.76 21.65 1.33
CA LYS A 13 8.06 22.42 0.11
C LYS A 13 7.53 21.74 -1.15
N LEU A 14 7.78 20.44 -1.29
CA LEU A 14 7.32 19.65 -2.44
C LEU A 14 5.80 19.59 -2.52
N ASN A 15 5.14 19.47 -1.38
CA ASN A 15 3.68 19.48 -1.34
C ASN A 15 3.08 20.86 -1.72
N ASN A 16 3.79 21.95 -1.48
CA ASN A 16 3.36 23.28 -1.92
C ASN A 16 3.76 23.58 -3.38
N ASN A 17 4.77 22.89 -3.91
CA ASN A 17 5.22 23.00 -5.29
C ASN A 17 5.81 21.67 -5.80
N PRO A 18 4.97 20.77 -6.34
CA PRO A 18 5.39 19.42 -6.74
C PRO A 18 6.45 19.39 -7.85
N GLU A 19 6.57 20.46 -8.63
CA GLU A 19 7.50 20.60 -9.76
C GLU A 19 8.86 21.18 -9.35
N ASP A 20 9.08 21.47 -8.06
CA ASP A 20 10.33 22.02 -7.56
C ASP A 20 11.47 20.99 -7.66
N ALA A 21 12.24 21.09 -8.75
CA ALA A 21 13.37 20.23 -9.04
C ALA A 21 14.47 20.28 -7.96
N THR A 22 14.62 21.40 -7.25
CA THR A 22 15.62 21.54 -6.19
C THR A 22 15.16 20.82 -4.93
N ALA A 23 13.91 21.00 -4.55
CA ALA A 23 13.32 20.27 -3.43
C ALA A 23 13.24 18.76 -3.71
N ARG A 24 13.02 18.34 -4.97
CA ARG A 24 13.08 16.92 -5.38
C ARG A 24 14.48 16.34 -5.22
N ALA A 25 15.50 17.06 -5.66
CA ALA A 25 16.89 16.63 -5.51
C ALA A 25 17.31 16.56 -4.04
N GLU A 26 16.92 17.55 -3.23
CA GLU A 26 17.17 17.57 -1.79
C GLU A 26 16.44 16.44 -1.06
N ALA A 27 15.17 16.17 -1.41
CA ALA A 27 14.43 15.03 -0.88
C ALA A 27 15.14 13.72 -1.23
N LYS A 28 15.58 13.55 -2.48
CA LYS A 28 16.28 12.35 -2.93
C LYS A 28 17.58 12.12 -2.17
N GLU A 29 18.38 13.16 -1.92
CA GLU A 29 19.61 13.08 -1.13
C GLU A 29 19.33 12.77 0.35
N LEU A 30 18.28 13.37 0.92
CA LEU A 30 17.88 13.07 2.29
C LEU A 30 17.34 11.63 2.42
N VAL A 31 16.59 11.16 1.42
CA VAL A 31 15.96 9.84 1.40
C VAL A 31 16.99 8.72 1.27
N THR A 32 18.10 8.95 0.56
CA THR A 32 19.23 8.00 0.55
C THR A 32 19.91 7.80 1.91
N ASP A 33 19.72 8.75 2.83
CA ASP A 33 20.41 8.81 4.13
C ASP A 33 19.47 8.63 5.34
N ILE A 34 18.19 8.35 5.09
CA ILE A 34 17.19 7.97 6.10
C ILE A 34 16.78 6.53 5.88
N THR A 35 16.55 5.82 6.97
CA THR A 35 15.91 4.51 6.90
C THR A 35 14.45 4.69 6.49
N PRO A 36 13.87 3.70 5.79
CA PRO A 36 12.45 3.72 5.51
C PRO A 36 11.54 3.87 6.76
N LEU A 37 12.00 3.41 7.93
CA LEU A 37 11.30 3.61 9.21
C LEU A 37 11.27 5.08 9.62
N GLU A 38 12.41 5.79 9.51
CA GLU A 38 12.49 7.23 9.78
C GLU A 38 11.60 8.02 8.82
N LEU A 39 11.48 7.56 7.57
CA LEU A 39 10.58 8.13 6.59
C LEU A 39 9.11 7.96 6.99
N SER A 40 8.68 6.74 7.30
CA SER A 40 7.30 6.47 7.73
C SER A 40 6.92 7.28 8.98
N LEU A 41 7.86 7.47 9.92
CA LEU A 41 7.65 8.32 11.09
C LEU A 41 7.50 9.81 10.71
N ALA A 42 8.21 10.28 9.70
CA ALA A 42 8.09 11.65 9.20
C ALA A 42 6.74 11.89 8.51
N GLU A 43 6.27 10.94 7.71
CA GLU A 43 4.96 10.99 7.04
C GLU A 43 3.81 10.96 8.06
N GLN A 44 3.90 10.08 9.06
CA GLN A 44 2.94 10.02 10.16
C GLN A 44 2.87 11.35 10.92
N LYS A 45 4.02 11.97 11.20
CA LYS A 45 4.09 13.28 11.87
C LYS A 45 3.44 14.38 11.03
N LEU A 46 3.62 14.37 9.71
CA LEU A 46 2.97 15.34 8.82
C LEU A 46 1.45 15.23 8.86
N ILE A 47 0.91 14.01 8.89
CA ILE A 47 -0.54 13.78 9.03
C ILE A 47 -1.02 14.30 10.39
N GLU A 48 -0.31 13.99 11.48
CA GLU A 48 -0.62 14.48 12.83
C GLU A 48 -0.59 16.01 12.93
N ASP A 49 0.31 16.66 12.19
CA ASP A 49 0.42 18.12 12.10
C ASP A 49 -0.64 18.77 11.18
N GLY A 50 -1.60 17.98 10.68
CA GLY A 50 -2.77 18.45 9.95
C GLY A 50 -2.64 18.42 8.43
N LEU A 51 -1.67 17.67 7.90
CA LEU A 51 -1.57 17.43 6.46
C LEU A 51 -2.60 16.41 6.01
N GLU A 52 -3.43 16.79 5.03
CA GLU A 52 -4.39 15.88 4.41
C GLU A 52 -3.66 14.70 3.72
N PRO A 53 -4.09 13.44 3.94
CA PRO A 53 -3.44 12.24 3.37
C PRO A 53 -3.27 12.30 1.84
N GLU A 54 -4.21 12.91 1.13
CA GLU A 54 -4.16 13.06 -0.33
C GLU A 54 -2.94 13.89 -0.78
N ARG A 55 -2.47 14.81 0.07
CA ARG A 55 -1.30 15.65 -0.19
C ARG A 55 0.04 14.92 0.05
N LEU A 56 0.01 13.76 0.70
CA LEU A 56 1.17 12.87 0.80
C LEU A 56 1.37 12.01 -0.45
N GLN A 57 0.41 11.90 -1.36
CA GLN A 57 0.56 11.09 -2.58
C GLN A 57 1.74 11.52 -3.46
N ASP A 58 1.98 12.84 -3.61
CA ASP A 58 3.12 13.36 -4.36
C ASP A 58 4.47 13.13 -3.65
N LEU A 59 4.42 12.95 -2.32
CA LEU A 59 5.59 12.68 -1.47
C LEU A 59 6.01 11.21 -1.56
N CYS A 60 5.05 10.28 -1.51
CA CYS A 60 5.30 8.86 -1.76
C CYS A 60 5.89 8.61 -3.16
N ALA A 61 5.51 9.41 -4.18
CA ALA A 61 6.02 9.26 -5.55
C ALA A 61 7.54 9.49 -5.66
N ILE A 62 8.08 10.44 -4.90
CA ILE A 62 9.53 10.72 -4.88
C ILE A 62 10.28 9.60 -4.14
N HIS A 63 9.72 9.04 -3.06
CA HIS A 63 10.30 7.90 -2.36
C HIS A 63 10.34 6.64 -3.22
N LEU A 64 9.25 6.39 -3.95
CA LEU A 64 9.18 5.27 -4.90
C LEU A 64 10.29 5.38 -5.95
N GLU A 65 10.54 6.55 -6.53
CA GLU A 65 11.63 6.74 -7.51
C GLU A 65 13.06 6.51 -6.95
N VAL A 66 13.28 6.73 -5.65
CA VAL A 66 14.60 6.54 -5.03
C VAL A 66 14.84 5.07 -4.67
N LEU A 67 13.80 4.39 -4.20
CA LEU A 67 13.91 3.04 -3.64
C LEU A 67 13.53 1.94 -4.65
N GLU A 68 12.98 2.29 -5.82
CA GLU A 68 12.64 1.33 -6.87
C GLU A 68 13.84 0.47 -7.29
N GLY A 69 15.02 1.08 -7.36
CA GLY A 69 16.27 0.39 -7.71
C GLY A 69 16.72 -0.63 -6.66
N GLU A 70 16.51 -0.34 -5.38
CA GLU A 70 16.86 -1.22 -4.26
C GLU A 70 15.86 -2.37 -4.15
N LEU A 71 14.56 -2.07 -4.28
CA LEU A 71 13.51 -3.09 -4.29
C LEU A 71 13.69 -4.09 -5.44
N ALA A 72 14.06 -3.61 -6.63
CA ALA A 72 14.33 -4.50 -7.77
C ALA A 72 15.50 -5.45 -7.49
N GLN A 73 16.59 -4.96 -6.87
CA GLN A 73 17.72 -5.80 -6.48
C GLN A 73 17.33 -6.81 -5.40
N PHE A 74 16.59 -6.36 -4.38
CA PHE A 74 16.07 -7.21 -3.31
C PHE A 74 15.20 -8.33 -3.86
N ARG A 75 14.23 -8.01 -4.73
CA ARG A 75 13.37 -8.99 -5.40
C ARG A 75 14.17 -10.02 -6.19
N ASN A 76 15.17 -9.58 -6.94
CA ASN A 76 16.02 -10.47 -7.73
C ASN A 76 16.92 -11.39 -6.88
N SER A 77 17.12 -11.07 -5.59
CA SER A 77 17.88 -11.92 -4.66
C SER A 77 17.05 -13.07 -4.09
N LEU A 78 15.71 -12.99 -4.17
CA LEU A 78 14.82 -13.99 -3.61
C LEU A 78 14.67 -15.20 -4.55
N PRO A 79 14.73 -16.45 -4.02
CA PRO A 79 14.45 -17.64 -4.81
C PRO A 79 13.04 -17.61 -5.42
N ALA A 80 12.87 -18.25 -6.59
CA ALA A 80 11.56 -18.46 -7.17
C ALA A 80 10.64 -19.23 -6.19
N GLY A 81 9.40 -18.76 -6.04
CA GLY A 81 8.43 -19.34 -5.10
C GLY A 81 8.67 -19.00 -3.63
N HIS A 82 9.64 -18.15 -3.29
CA HIS A 82 9.82 -17.67 -1.92
C HIS A 82 8.59 -16.89 -1.44
N PRO A 83 8.12 -17.05 -0.18
CA PRO A 83 6.91 -16.38 0.33
C PRO A 83 6.92 -14.86 0.10
N VAL A 84 8.03 -14.21 0.43
CA VAL A 84 8.21 -12.76 0.24
C VAL A 84 8.18 -12.37 -1.24
N ALA A 85 8.72 -13.19 -2.15
CA ALA A 85 8.67 -12.90 -3.57
C ALA A 85 7.23 -12.97 -4.11
N ILE A 86 6.41 -13.90 -3.58
CA ILE A 86 4.98 -13.98 -3.89
C ILE A 86 4.24 -12.75 -3.36
N MET A 87 4.50 -12.36 -2.12
CA MET A 87 3.91 -11.16 -1.51
C MET A 87 4.21 -9.89 -2.33
N ILE A 88 5.47 -9.68 -2.71
CA ILE A 88 5.87 -8.55 -3.58
C ILE A 88 5.16 -8.62 -4.95
N ALA A 89 5.04 -9.81 -5.54
CA ALA A 89 4.36 -9.96 -6.83
C ALA A 89 2.86 -9.64 -6.75
N GLU A 90 2.22 -9.90 -5.61
CA GLU A 90 0.83 -9.50 -5.36
C GLU A 90 0.70 -7.99 -5.14
N HIS A 91 1.69 -7.36 -4.51
CA HIS A 91 1.77 -5.91 -4.39
C HIS A 91 1.80 -5.22 -5.75
N ASP A 92 2.55 -5.76 -6.72
CA ASP A 92 2.56 -5.23 -8.10
C ASP A 92 1.14 -5.19 -8.70
N GLN A 93 0.35 -6.24 -8.49
CA GLN A 93 -1.03 -6.30 -8.98
C GLN A 93 -1.93 -5.30 -8.24
N LEU A 94 -1.80 -5.25 -6.91
CA LEU A 94 -2.60 -4.37 -6.07
C LEU A 94 -2.35 -2.90 -6.41
N LEU A 95 -1.10 -2.48 -6.60
CA LEU A 95 -0.74 -1.14 -7.08
C LEU A 95 -1.39 -0.80 -8.44
N GLY A 96 -1.46 -1.79 -9.34
CA GLY A 96 -2.20 -1.70 -10.60
C GLY A 96 -3.69 -1.45 -10.40
N PHE A 97 -4.33 -2.15 -9.46
CA PHE A 97 -5.75 -1.95 -9.13
C PHE A 97 -6.01 -0.58 -8.50
N LEU A 98 -5.14 -0.11 -7.62
CA LEU A 98 -5.27 1.22 -6.98
C LEU A 98 -5.17 2.34 -8.01
N THR A 99 -4.26 2.20 -8.98
CA THR A 99 -4.14 3.16 -10.09
C THR A 99 -5.40 3.19 -10.96
N GLN A 100 -5.98 2.01 -11.24
CA GLN A 100 -7.24 1.94 -11.97
C GLN A 100 -8.42 2.53 -11.17
N LEU A 101 -8.49 2.26 -9.86
CA LEU A 101 -9.52 2.78 -8.97
C LEU A 101 -9.48 4.31 -8.91
N GLU A 102 -8.29 4.89 -8.78
CA GLU A 102 -8.09 6.33 -8.77
C GLU A 102 -8.59 6.98 -10.06
N GLN A 103 -8.21 6.43 -11.22
CA GLN A 103 -8.65 6.93 -12.52
C GLN A 103 -10.17 6.75 -12.71
N LEU A 104 -10.71 5.61 -12.27
CA LEU A 104 -12.13 5.29 -12.35
C LEU A 104 -12.97 6.24 -11.49
N ASN A 105 -12.54 6.52 -10.26
CA ASN A 105 -13.17 7.51 -9.40
C ASN A 105 -13.26 8.85 -10.14
N ARG A 106 -12.16 9.36 -10.70
CA ARG A 106 -12.15 10.62 -11.48
C ARG A 106 -13.12 10.61 -12.67
N ARG A 107 -13.38 9.46 -13.31
CA ARG A 107 -14.37 9.34 -14.39
C ARG A 107 -15.80 9.37 -13.86
N LEU A 108 -16.09 8.57 -12.84
CA LEU A 108 -17.42 8.48 -12.23
C LEU A 108 -17.87 9.80 -11.58
N GLN A 109 -16.95 10.57 -11.01
CA GLN A 109 -17.24 11.92 -10.47
C GLN A 109 -17.74 12.91 -11.53
N LYS A 110 -17.38 12.71 -12.81
CA LYS A 110 -17.78 13.59 -13.92
C LYS A 110 -19.14 13.24 -14.51
N LEU A 111 -19.74 12.12 -14.12
CA LEU A 111 -21.07 11.74 -14.56
C LEU A 111 -22.11 12.51 -13.74
N ASP A 112 -23.25 12.80 -14.37
CA ASP A 112 -24.36 13.48 -13.70
C ASP A 112 -25.24 12.51 -12.91
N LYS A 113 -25.26 11.23 -13.31
CA LYS A 113 -26.12 10.20 -12.73
C LYS A 113 -25.56 8.80 -12.98
N PHE A 114 -26.11 7.84 -12.24
CA PHE A 114 -25.92 6.42 -12.53
C PHE A 114 -26.47 6.04 -13.92
N ASP A 115 -25.72 5.22 -14.63
CA ASP A 115 -26.08 4.63 -15.92
C ASP A 115 -25.72 3.14 -15.93
N ALA A 116 -26.72 2.28 -15.96
CA ALA A 116 -26.54 0.83 -15.97
C ALA A 116 -25.84 0.30 -17.23
N CYS A 117 -25.79 1.08 -18.30
CA CYS A 117 -25.08 0.73 -19.52
C CYS A 117 -23.62 1.18 -19.51
N ASN A 118 -23.19 1.95 -18.50
CA ASN A 118 -21.82 2.42 -18.40
C ASN A 118 -20.94 1.33 -17.76
N PRO A 119 -19.92 0.80 -18.49
CA PRO A 119 -19.08 -0.29 -17.99
C PRO A 119 -18.20 0.11 -16.79
N ASP A 120 -18.04 1.40 -16.50
CA ASP A 120 -17.27 1.87 -15.35
C ASP A 120 -17.86 1.39 -14.00
N PHE A 121 -19.17 1.14 -13.91
CA PHE A 121 -19.79 0.61 -12.68
C PHE A 121 -19.49 -0.89 -12.46
N ASP A 122 -19.43 -1.68 -13.53
CA ASP A 122 -19.00 -3.08 -13.44
C ASP A 122 -17.51 -3.16 -13.12
N LEU A 123 -16.69 -2.26 -13.72
CA LEU A 123 -15.28 -2.14 -13.40
C LEU A 123 -15.05 -1.77 -11.94
N LEU A 124 -15.86 -0.85 -11.37
CA LEU A 124 -15.77 -0.49 -9.95
C LEU A 124 -16.00 -1.71 -9.06
N THR A 125 -17.02 -2.51 -9.37
CA THR A 125 -17.32 -3.74 -8.62
C THR A 125 -16.16 -4.72 -8.69
N ASN A 126 -15.64 -4.99 -9.90
CA ASN A 126 -14.51 -5.90 -10.09
C ASN A 126 -13.24 -5.44 -9.36
N LEU A 127 -12.95 -4.12 -9.36
CA LEU A 127 -11.80 -3.56 -8.63
C LEU A 127 -12.01 -3.68 -7.12
N ALA A 128 -13.21 -3.39 -6.62
CA ALA A 128 -13.52 -3.51 -5.20
C ALA A 128 -13.40 -4.97 -4.72
N GLU A 129 -13.88 -5.93 -5.51
CA GLU A 129 -13.69 -7.37 -5.24
C GLU A 129 -12.22 -7.77 -5.24
N SER A 130 -11.44 -7.31 -6.24
CA SER A 130 -10.01 -7.61 -6.33
C SER A 130 -9.23 -7.02 -5.16
N ILE A 131 -9.50 -5.77 -4.79
CA ILE A 131 -8.87 -5.10 -3.64
C ILE A 131 -9.25 -5.79 -2.33
N LEU A 132 -10.52 -6.19 -2.15
CA LEU A 132 -10.95 -6.96 -0.98
C LEU A 132 -10.29 -8.35 -0.94
N ALA A 133 -10.06 -8.99 -2.09
CA ALA A 133 -9.41 -10.29 -2.13
C ALA A 133 -7.94 -10.27 -1.65
N ALA A 134 -7.33 -9.08 -1.54
CA ALA A 134 -6.03 -8.90 -0.88
C ALA A 134 -6.06 -9.28 0.62
N GLU A 135 -7.21 -9.52 1.25
CA GLU A 135 -7.24 -10.00 2.64
C GLU A 135 -6.52 -11.34 2.84
N ASN A 136 -6.44 -12.20 1.82
CA ASN A 136 -5.62 -13.41 1.91
C ASN A 136 -4.12 -13.10 2.01
N HIS A 137 -3.67 -11.98 1.41
CA HIS A 137 -2.30 -11.50 1.56
C HIS A 137 -2.04 -11.12 3.02
N HIS A 138 -2.86 -10.20 3.53
CA HIS A 138 -2.78 -9.64 4.88
C HIS A 138 -2.81 -10.74 5.94
N GLN A 139 -3.66 -11.76 5.76
CA GLN A 139 -3.71 -12.91 6.65
C GLN A 139 -2.43 -13.74 6.66
N ARG A 140 -1.74 -13.90 5.51
CA ARG A 140 -0.46 -14.63 5.48
C ARG A 140 0.63 -13.87 6.20
N GLU A 141 0.62 -12.56 6.14
CA GLU A 141 1.55 -11.74 6.90
C GLU A 141 1.26 -11.84 8.40
N GLU A 142 0.02 -11.52 8.80
CA GLU A 142 -0.44 -11.54 10.19
C GLU A 142 -0.26 -12.90 10.87
N GLN A 143 -0.47 -13.99 10.13
CA GLN A 143 -0.47 -15.33 10.71
C GLN A 143 0.82 -16.09 10.44
N ALA A 144 1.51 -15.91 9.31
CA ALA A 144 2.69 -16.69 8.97
C ALA A 144 4.00 -15.93 9.21
N LEU A 145 4.09 -14.67 8.78
CA LEU A 145 5.34 -13.92 8.84
C LEU A 145 5.51 -13.18 10.18
N PHE A 146 4.52 -12.39 10.57
CA PHE A 146 4.60 -11.49 11.72
C PHE A 146 4.89 -12.20 13.05
N PRO A 147 4.28 -13.36 13.37
CA PRO A 147 4.58 -14.03 14.63
C PRO A 147 6.04 -14.45 14.73
N ILE A 148 6.66 -14.85 13.62
CA ILE A 148 8.08 -15.23 13.59
C ILE A 148 8.99 -14.01 13.80
N LEU A 149 8.62 -12.86 13.24
CA LEU A 149 9.33 -11.60 13.46
C LEU A 149 9.23 -11.15 14.93
N GLU A 150 8.05 -11.25 15.51
CA GLU A 150 7.81 -10.90 16.92
C GLU A 150 8.58 -11.81 17.87
N GLU A 151 8.60 -13.12 17.63
CA GLU A 151 9.40 -14.10 18.38
C GLU A 151 10.91 -13.78 18.34
N ARG A 152 11.36 -13.11 17.28
CA ARG A 152 12.75 -12.69 17.08
C ARG A 152 13.03 -11.24 17.50
N GLY A 153 12.07 -10.59 18.16
CA GLY A 153 12.23 -9.27 18.75
C GLY A 153 11.82 -8.10 17.87
N VAL A 154 11.35 -8.34 16.65
CA VAL A 154 10.82 -7.30 15.74
C VAL A 154 9.32 -7.16 16.00
N THR A 155 8.95 -6.33 16.98
CA THR A 155 7.56 -6.22 17.47
C THR A 155 6.84 -4.92 17.10
N GLY A 156 7.58 -3.85 16.82
CA GLY A 156 7.01 -2.55 16.46
C GLY A 156 6.33 -2.55 15.09
N PRO A 157 7.06 -2.84 14.00
CA PRO A 157 6.49 -2.81 12.65
C PRO A 157 5.29 -3.74 12.45
N PRO A 158 5.33 -5.04 12.84
CA PRO A 158 4.18 -5.93 12.66
C PRO A 158 2.91 -5.44 13.35
N ARG A 159 3.03 -4.89 14.56
CA ARG A 159 1.89 -4.34 15.29
C ARG A 159 1.24 -3.17 14.56
N ILE A 160 2.03 -2.26 13.98
CA ILE A 160 1.51 -1.13 13.21
C ILE A 160 0.84 -1.62 11.92
N MET A 161 1.48 -2.57 11.21
CA MET A 161 0.90 -3.14 9.99
C MET A 161 -0.48 -3.77 10.26
N CYS A 162 -0.64 -4.54 11.35
CA CYS A 162 -1.93 -5.11 11.74
C CYS A 162 -3.03 -4.04 11.99
N LEU A 163 -2.68 -2.91 12.61
CA LEU A 163 -3.64 -1.82 12.83
C LEU A 163 -4.07 -1.17 11.51
N GLU A 164 -3.12 -1.00 10.58
CA GLU A 164 -3.41 -0.50 9.23
C GLU A 164 -4.28 -1.51 8.46
N HIS A 165 -4.00 -2.81 8.56
CA HIS A 165 -4.84 -3.87 7.98
C HIS A 165 -6.29 -3.80 8.47
N ASP A 166 -6.50 -3.72 9.79
CA ASP A 166 -7.84 -3.64 10.38
C ASP A 166 -8.61 -2.40 9.87
N ALA A 167 -7.92 -1.25 9.80
CA ALA A 167 -8.52 -0.02 9.30
C ALA A 167 -8.91 -0.15 7.82
N MET A 168 -8.01 -0.65 6.99
CA MET A 168 -8.22 -0.81 5.54
C MET A 168 -9.29 -1.87 5.23
N ARG A 169 -9.30 -3.01 5.94
CA ARG A 169 -10.27 -4.10 5.76
C ARG A 169 -11.72 -3.60 5.81
N ALA A 170 -12.04 -2.76 6.79
CA ALA A 170 -13.36 -2.14 6.89
C ALA A 170 -13.70 -1.28 5.65
N ARG A 171 -12.74 -0.48 5.16
CA ARG A 171 -12.96 0.39 3.98
C ARG A 171 -13.06 -0.41 2.68
N LYS A 172 -12.33 -1.51 2.54
CA LYS A 172 -12.46 -2.43 1.39
C LYS A 172 -13.88 -3.01 1.32
N HIS A 173 -14.44 -3.41 2.46
CA HIS A 173 -15.83 -3.86 2.54
C HIS A 173 -16.82 -2.75 2.15
N HIS A 174 -16.66 -1.54 2.70
CA HIS A 174 -17.54 -0.42 2.37
C HIS A 174 -17.46 -0.01 0.89
N LEU A 175 -16.27 -0.06 0.27
CA LEU A 175 -16.12 0.19 -1.16
C LEU A 175 -16.90 -0.84 -2.00
N LEU A 176 -16.82 -2.13 -1.65
CA LEU A 176 -17.55 -3.18 -2.35
C LEU A 176 -19.06 -3.03 -2.19
N GLU A 177 -19.53 -2.78 -0.96
CA GLU A 177 -20.94 -2.52 -0.68
C GLU A 177 -21.45 -1.31 -1.48
N LEU A 178 -20.68 -0.22 -1.51
CA LEU A 178 -21.01 0.98 -2.27
C LEU A 178 -21.12 0.68 -3.78
N ALA A 179 -20.18 -0.08 -4.34
CA ALA A 179 -20.18 -0.48 -5.74
C ALA A 179 -21.44 -1.29 -6.11
N GLN A 180 -21.86 -2.19 -5.22
CA GLN A 180 -23.03 -3.05 -5.43
C GLN A 180 -24.37 -2.31 -5.24
N GLN A 181 -24.39 -1.25 -4.43
CA GLN A 181 -25.61 -0.51 -4.06
C GLN A 181 -25.87 0.76 -4.87
N VAL A 182 -24.98 1.13 -5.80
CA VAL A 182 -25.11 2.37 -6.60
C VAL A 182 -26.48 2.52 -7.29
N LYS A 183 -27.10 1.41 -7.69
CA LYS A 183 -28.42 1.38 -8.37
C LYS A 183 -29.58 1.87 -7.50
N THR A 184 -29.43 1.83 -6.19
CA THR A 184 -30.49 2.12 -5.21
C THR A 184 -30.19 3.35 -4.35
N MET A 185 -29.10 4.05 -4.64
CA MET A 185 -28.55 5.17 -3.88
C MET A 185 -28.67 6.47 -4.69
N ASP A 186 -28.76 7.60 -4.00
CA ASP A 186 -28.63 8.91 -4.64
C ASP A 186 -27.21 9.08 -5.24
N TYR A 187 -27.11 9.59 -6.47
CA TYR A 187 -25.83 9.59 -7.17
C TYR A 187 -24.82 10.60 -6.60
N ASP A 188 -25.28 11.70 -5.99
CA ASP A 188 -24.38 12.64 -5.32
C ASP A 188 -23.86 12.03 -4.01
N GLU A 189 -24.71 11.32 -3.25
CA GLU A 189 -24.27 10.54 -2.09
C GLU A 189 -23.23 9.48 -2.48
N PHE A 190 -23.47 8.74 -3.58
CA PHE A 190 -22.53 7.76 -4.11
C PHE A 190 -21.17 8.39 -4.42
N LYS A 191 -21.17 9.53 -5.11
CA LYS A 191 -19.94 10.26 -5.46
C LYS A 191 -19.15 10.67 -4.23
N THR A 192 -19.81 11.21 -3.19
CA THR A 192 -19.14 11.58 -1.94
C THR A 192 -18.48 10.38 -1.27
N LYS A 193 -19.22 9.27 -1.10
CA LYS A 193 -18.69 8.06 -0.48
C LYS A 193 -17.59 7.40 -1.31
N LEU A 194 -17.72 7.42 -2.64
CA LEU A 194 -16.71 6.86 -3.53
C LEU A 194 -15.42 7.66 -3.42
N ALA A 195 -15.50 8.99 -3.40
CA ALA A 195 -14.33 9.84 -3.23
C ALA A 195 -13.62 9.56 -1.90
N GLU A 196 -14.38 9.44 -0.81
CA GLU A 196 -13.85 9.11 0.52
C GLU A 196 -13.17 7.73 0.53
N TYR A 197 -13.88 6.66 0.17
CA TYR A 197 -13.35 5.30 0.28
C TYR A 197 -12.23 5.02 -0.71
N ALA A 198 -12.36 5.48 -1.96
CA ALA A 198 -11.32 5.30 -2.97
C ALA A 198 -10.08 6.14 -2.62
N GLY A 199 -10.24 7.39 -2.18
CA GLY A 199 -9.14 8.25 -1.76
C GLY A 199 -8.34 7.63 -0.61
N TYR A 200 -9.05 7.21 0.44
CA TYR A 200 -8.46 6.53 1.60
C TYR A 200 -7.70 5.26 1.19
N LEU A 201 -8.34 4.34 0.47
CA LEU A 201 -7.71 3.07 0.09
C LEU A 201 -6.51 3.25 -0.84
N VAL A 202 -6.60 4.15 -1.82
CA VAL A 202 -5.51 4.43 -2.77
C VAL A 202 -4.29 4.97 -2.03
N PHE A 203 -4.48 5.90 -1.10
CA PHE A 203 -3.37 6.44 -0.32
C PHE A 203 -2.78 5.38 0.62
N HIS A 204 -3.61 4.84 1.52
CA HIS A 204 -3.12 3.99 2.60
C HIS A 204 -2.55 2.66 2.11
N LEU A 205 -3.13 2.02 1.08
CA LEU A 205 -2.54 0.77 0.57
C LEU A 205 -1.22 1.02 -0.17
N ARG A 206 -1.03 2.15 -0.86
CA ARG A 206 0.26 2.48 -1.51
C ARG A 206 1.35 2.70 -0.48
N ASP A 207 1.05 3.48 0.56
CA ASP A 207 1.94 3.72 1.69
C ASP A 207 2.30 2.42 2.43
N HIS A 208 1.29 1.61 2.71
CA HIS A 208 1.46 0.33 3.40
C HIS A 208 2.36 -0.65 2.61
N ILE A 209 2.05 -0.88 1.33
CA ILE A 209 2.85 -1.73 0.43
C ILE A 209 4.29 -1.24 0.38
N PHE A 210 4.50 0.07 0.39
CA PHE A 210 5.83 0.65 0.39
C PHE A 210 6.60 0.28 1.67
N LYS A 211 5.96 0.39 2.85
CA LYS A 211 6.57 -0.01 4.13
C LYS A 211 6.89 -1.52 4.16
N GLU A 212 6.04 -2.33 3.57
CA GLU A 212 6.28 -3.77 3.52
C GLU A 212 7.48 -4.10 2.63
N ASN A 213 7.43 -3.64 1.39
CA ASN A 213 8.44 -3.92 0.37
C ASN A 213 9.84 -3.42 0.75
N ASN A 214 9.93 -2.23 1.37
CA ASN A 214 11.21 -1.57 1.59
C ASN A 214 11.72 -1.67 3.03
N ILE A 215 10.89 -2.10 3.99
CA ILE A 215 11.25 -2.12 5.41
C ILE A 215 11.04 -3.50 5.98
N LEU A 216 9.79 -3.95 5.96
CA LEU A 216 9.38 -5.14 6.69
C LEU A 216 9.99 -6.39 6.09
N TYR A 217 9.93 -6.51 4.76
CA TYR A 217 10.46 -7.67 4.06
C TYR A 217 11.99 -7.73 4.09
N PRO A 218 12.75 -6.64 3.85
CA PRO A 218 14.19 -6.64 4.09
C PRO A 218 14.55 -7.01 5.53
N THR A 219 13.87 -6.41 6.52
CA THR A 219 14.07 -6.75 7.95
C THR A 219 13.79 -8.22 8.21
N ALA A 220 12.76 -8.79 7.58
CA ALA A 220 12.43 -10.20 7.71
C ALA A 220 13.52 -11.10 7.14
N MET A 221 14.09 -10.75 5.98
CA MET A 221 15.17 -11.51 5.36
C MET A 221 16.48 -11.45 6.17
N GLU A 222 16.76 -10.32 6.82
CA GLU A 222 17.91 -10.19 7.73
C GLU A 222 17.69 -10.96 9.05
N THR A 223 16.47 -10.95 9.55
CA THR A 223 16.10 -11.56 10.83
C THR A 223 15.91 -13.07 10.72
N ILE A 224 15.40 -13.57 9.59
CA ILE A 224 15.09 -14.98 9.32
C ILE A 224 16.09 -15.56 8.32
N THR A 225 17.13 -16.20 8.86
CA THR A 225 18.24 -16.75 8.05
C THR A 225 18.10 -18.25 7.80
N GLU A 226 17.22 -18.94 8.53
CA GLU A 226 17.06 -20.38 8.46
C GLU A 226 16.04 -20.79 7.40
N ALA A 227 16.48 -21.59 6.42
CA ALA A 227 15.62 -22.09 5.35
C ALA A 227 14.40 -22.88 5.86
N SER A 228 14.57 -23.66 6.94
CA SER A 228 13.49 -24.45 7.54
C SER A 228 12.36 -23.60 8.12
N VAL A 229 12.66 -22.36 8.55
CA VAL A 229 11.64 -21.43 9.04
C VAL A 229 10.87 -20.83 7.88
N TRP A 230 11.54 -20.49 6.78
CA TRP A 230 10.87 -20.08 5.55
C TRP A 230 10.01 -21.18 4.94
N GLU A 231 10.42 -22.45 5.01
CA GLU A 231 9.58 -23.59 4.62
C GLU A 231 8.31 -23.70 5.48
N ALA A 232 8.42 -23.45 6.79
CA ALA A 232 7.26 -23.44 7.69
C ALA A 232 6.32 -22.26 7.39
N ILE A 233 6.87 -21.07 7.11
CA ILE A 233 6.10 -19.90 6.67
C ILE A 233 5.37 -20.23 5.38
N GLN A 234 6.08 -20.77 4.38
CA GLN A 234 5.51 -21.19 3.09
C GLN A 234 4.36 -22.18 3.29
N SER A 235 4.54 -23.21 4.11
CA SER A 235 3.48 -24.19 4.39
C SER A 235 2.25 -23.55 5.06
N LYS A 236 2.45 -22.55 5.92
CA LYS A 236 1.33 -21.82 6.53
C LYS A 236 0.65 -20.89 5.52
N CYS A 237 1.41 -20.25 4.65
CA CYS A 237 0.89 -19.48 3.52
C CYS A 237 0.02 -20.34 2.60
N ASP A 238 0.48 -21.54 2.24
CA ASP A 238 -0.27 -22.48 1.39
C ASP A 238 -1.60 -22.91 2.02
N ARG A 239 -1.64 -23.03 3.35
CA ARG A 239 -2.87 -23.37 4.09
C ARG A 239 -3.88 -22.23 4.17
N ILE A 240 -3.40 -20.99 4.25
CA ILE A 240 -4.25 -19.79 4.24
C ILE A 240 -4.81 -19.57 2.83
N GLY A 241 -3.96 -19.79 1.81
CA GLY A 241 -4.30 -19.56 0.42
C GLY A 241 -3.75 -18.24 -0.11
N TYR A 242 -3.91 -18.05 -1.41
CA TYR A 242 -3.33 -16.95 -2.17
C TYR A 242 -4.43 -16.00 -2.67
N CYS A 243 -4.03 -14.80 -3.08
CA CYS A 243 -4.93 -13.89 -3.75
C CYS A 243 -5.34 -14.48 -5.12
N PRO A 244 -6.57 -14.25 -5.60
CA PRO A 244 -7.00 -14.71 -6.92
C PRO A 244 -6.16 -14.16 -8.08
N PHE A 245 -5.48 -13.04 -7.84
CA PHE A 245 -4.58 -12.36 -8.77
C PHE A 245 -3.11 -12.67 -8.52
N THR A 246 -2.77 -13.60 -7.63
CA THR A 246 -1.37 -14.01 -7.42
C THR A 246 -0.79 -14.54 -8.73
N PRO A 247 0.30 -13.94 -9.25
CA PRO A 247 0.91 -14.38 -10.50
C PRO A 247 1.43 -15.81 -10.39
N GLN A 248 1.35 -16.58 -11.49
CA GLN A 248 2.07 -17.84 -11.58
C GLN A 248 3.57 -17.53 -11.66
N LEU A 249 4.28 -17.74 -10.55
CA LEU A 249 5.74 -17.67 -10.52
C LEU A 249 6.27 -18.96 -11.16
N ASN A 250 6.74 -18.85 -12.40
CA ASN A 250 7.42 -19.92 -13.14
C ASN A 250 8.85 -20.13 -12.63
#